data_AF-A0A6N9UA61-F1
#
_entry.id   AF-A0A6N9UA61-F1
#
_cell.length_a   1.000
_cell.length_b   1.000
_cell.length_c   1.000
_cell.angle_alpha   90.00
_cell.angle_beta   90.00
_cell.angle_gamma   90.00
#
_symmetry.space_group_name_H-M   'P 1'
#
loop_
_entity.id
_entity.type
_entity.pdbx_description
1 polymer ?
#
loop_
_entity_poly.entity_id
_entity_poly.type
_entity_poly.pdbx_seq_one_letter_code
_entity_poly.pdbx_strand_id
1 'polypeptide(L)'
;MGRDQAAAATETVLLVLDPDSCLPETARDVEDLTIRLRGHVLELGATLSAGDPVLVAAQKLSLMPLPEGYLPSRVHLVQLAEATACLVRAVRNSGTVRPARKRPLLPRRDVVRLIVFAGALISIVLGSSLPRLP
;
A
#
# COMPACT_ATOMS: atom_id res chain seq x y z
N MET A 1 -13.51 -8.50 -3.74
CA MET A 1 -13.16 -7.47 -2.74
C MET A 1 -12.22 -6.40 -3.32
N GLY A 2 -10.90 -6.58 -3.40
CA GLY A 2 -10.02 -5.51 -3.92
C GLY A 2 -10.28 -5.08 -5.37
N ARG A 3 -10.80 -5.99 -6.20
CA ARG A 3 -11.13 -5.74 -7.61
C ARG A 3 -12.37 -4.85 -7.79
N ASP A 4 -13.36 -5.02 -6.92
CA ASP A 4 -14.62 -4.26 -6.96
C ASP A 4 -14.39 -2.85 -6.39
N GLN A 5 -13.58 -2.75 -5.33
CA GLN A 5 -13.09 -1.47 -4.81
C GLN A 5 -12.26 -0.71 -5.85
N ALA A 6 -11.40 -1.40 -6.60
CA ALA A 6 -10.64 -0.79 -7.68
C ALA A 6 -11.53 -0.30 -8.84
N ALA A 7 -12.67 -0.95 -9.09
CA ALA A 7 -13.65 -0.49 -10.08
C ALA A 7 -14.36 0.78 -9.60
N ALA A 8 -14.91 0.78 -8.37
CA ALA A 8 -15.56 1.94 -7.79
C ALA A 8 -14.61 3.16 -7.69
N ALA A 9 -13.35 2.93 -7.29
CA ALA A 9 -12.35 3.98 -7.29
C ALA A 9 -12.02 4.50 -8.69
N THR A 10 -12.06 3.64 -9.71
CA THR A 10 -11.85 4.07 -11.11
C THR A 10 -12.96 4.99 -11.57
N GLU A 11 -14.22 4.69 -11.25
CA GLU A 11 -15.36 5.55 -11.59
C GLU A 11 -15.22 6.94 -10.98
N THR A 12 -14.89 7.01 -9.68
CA THR A 12 -14.65 8.30 -9.01
C THR A 12 -13.47 9.06 -9.60
N VAL A 13 -12.40 8.36 -9.98
CA VAL A 13 -11.24 8.98 -10.65
C VAL A 13 -11.63 9.54 -12.01
N LEU A 14 -12.45 8.82 -12.80
CA LEU A 14 -12.93 9.29 -14.09
C LEU A 14 -13.78 10.54 -13.95
N LEU A 15 -14.65 10.63 -12.93
CA LEU A 15 -15.43 11.85 -12.67
C LEU A 15 -14.55 13.11 -12.50
N VAL A 16 -13.31 12.95 -12.02
CA VAL A 16 -12.38 14.06 -11.77
C VAL A 16 -11.41 14.31 -12.94
N LEU A 17 -10.91 13.24 -13.57
CA LEU A 17 -9.83 13.31 -14.56
C LEU A 17 -10.31 13.26 -16.02
N ASP A 18 -11.55 12.82 -16.26
CA ASP A 18 -12.11 12.76 -17.61
C ASP A 18 -12.37 14.18 -18.12
N PRO A 19 -11.74 14.61 -19.23
CA PRO A 19 -11.98 15.93 -19.80
C PRO A 19 -13.43 16.13 -20.25
N ASP A 20 -14.16 15.05 -20.53
CA ASP A 20 -15.57 15.08 -20.94
C ASP A 20 -16.53 15.06 -19.74
N SER A 21 -16.02 14.85 -18.51
CA SER A 21 -16.80 14.92 -17.29
C SER A 21 -17.07 16.37 -16.88
N CYS A 22 -18.28 16.66 -16.44
CA CYS A 22 -18.59 17.94 -15.81
C CYS A 22 -17.67 18.14 -14.61
N LEU A 23 -16.85 19.18 -14.66
CA LEU A 23 -15.99 19.55 -13.54
C LEU A 23 -16.83 19.87 -12.31
N PRO A 24 -16.33 19.62 -11.08
CA PRO A 24 -17.04 20.01 -9.87
C PRO A 24 -17.28 21.52 -9.87
N GLU A 25 -18.54 21.94 -9.91
CA GLU A 25 -18.94 23.34 -10.10
C GLU A 25 -18.84 24.14 -8.78
N THR A 26 -18.94 23.45 -7.65
CA THR A 26 -18.96 24.07 -6.33
C THR A 26 -17.83 23.60 -5.43
N ALA A 27 -17.51 24.40 -4.41
CA ALA A 27 -16.57 23.99 -3.37
C ALA A 27 -17.05 22.74 -2.61
N ARG A 28 -18.37 22.53 -2.53
CA ARG A 28 -18.96 21.38 -1.86
C ARG A 28 -18.72 20.10 -2.64
N ASP A 29 -18.87 20.14 -3.97
CA ASP A 29 -18.58 18.98 -4.84
C ASP A 29 -17.12 18.56 -4.71
N VAL A 30 -16.20 19.54 -4.64
CA VAL A 30 -14.77 19.28 -4.45
C VAL A 30 -14.51 18.60 -3.11
N GLU A 31 -15.15 19.06 -2.03
CA GLU A 31 -15.03 18.46 -0.70
C GLU A 31 -15.56 17.02 -0.68
N ASP A 32 -16.76 16.80 -1.21
CA ASP A 32 -17.42 15.48 -1.23
C ASP A 32 -16.61 14.47 -2.07
N LEU A 33 -16.10 14.88 -3.24
CA LEU A 33 -15.22 14.04 -4.06
C LEU A 33 -13.88 13.78 -3.38
N THR A 34 -13.32 14.76 -2.67
CA THR A 34 -12.08 14.57 -1.91
C THR A 34 -12.29 13.52 -0.82
N ILE A 35 -13.38 13.64 -0.03
CA ILE A 35 -13.72 12.67 1.02
C ILE A 35 -13.88 11.27 0.42
N ARG A 36 -14.58 11.16 -0.72
CA ARG A 36 -14.76 9.89 -1.41
C ARG A 36 -13.44 9.27 -1.87
N LEU A 37 -12.55 10.06 -2.49
CA LEU A 37 -11.23 9.59 -2.90
C LEU A 37 -10.37 9.17 -1.71
N ARG A 38 -10.41 9.90 -0.59
CA ARG A 38 -9.72 9.49 0.65
C ARG A 38 -10.22 8.14 1.16
N GLY A 39 -11.54 7.92 1.10
CA GLY A 39 -12.14 6.61 1.39
C GLY A 39 -11.56 5.51 0.51
N HIS A 40 -11.48 5.74 -0.81
CA HIS A 40 -10.88 4.79 -1.74
C HIS A 40 -9.38 4.54 -1.46
N VAL A 41 -8.60 5.56 -1.11
CA VAL A 41 -7.19 5.40 -0.73
C VAL A 41 -7.06 4.48 0.49
N LEU A 42 -7.93 4.62 1.49
CA LEU A 42 -7.95 3.76 2.67
C LEU A 42 -8.30 2.30 2.31
N GLU A 43 -9.37 2.11 1.52
CA GLU A 43 -9.84 0.79 1.11
C GLU A 43 -8.83 0.05 0.22
N LEU A 44 -8.30 0.72 -0.81
CA LEU A 44 -7.27 0.15 -1.69
C LEU A 44 -5.97 -0.11 -0.93
N GLY A 45 -5.62 0.76 0.01
CA GLY A 45 -4.43 0.63 0.84
C GLY A 45 -4.41 -0.65 1.68
N ALA A 46 -5.57 -1.15 2.11
CA ALA A 46 -5.67 -2.42 2.84
C ALA A 46 -5.25 -3.65 2.01
N THR A 47 -5.19 -3.52 0.68
CA THR A 47 -4.82 -4.62 -0.24
C THR A 47 -3.35 -4.59 -0.66
N LEU A 48 -2.62 -3.53 -0.34
CA LEU A 48 -1.21 -3.34 -0.70
C LEU A 48 -0.28 -3.58 0.49
N SER A 49 1.01 -3.78 0.21
CA SER A 49 2.01 -3.93 1.26
C SER A 49 2.24 -2.60 1.98
N ALA A 50 2.37 -2.66 3.31
CA ALA A 50 2.76 -1.50 4.10
C ALA A 50 4.14 -1.00 3.64
N GLY A 51 4.20 0.23 3.14
CA GLY A 51 5.42 0.84 2.59
C GLY A 51 5.53 0.81 1.06
N ASP A 52 4.51 0.35 0.33
CA ASP A 52 4.45 0.58 -1.12
C ASP A 52 4.55 2.09 -1.40
N PRO A 53 5.50 2.54 -2.23
CA PRO A 53 5.74 3.97 -2.46
C PRO A 53 4.51 4.69 -3.04
N VAL A 54 3.68 3.99 -3.83
CA VAL A 54 2.44 4.53 -4.40
C VAL A 54 1.42 4.73 -3.28
N LEU A 55 1.32 3.78 -2.35
CA LEU A 55 0.46 3.88 -1.17
C LEU A 55 0.88 5.02 -0.25
N VAL A 56 2.17 5.15 0.04
CA VAL A 56 2.70 6.23 0.89
C VAL A 56 2.41 7.60 0.28
N ALA A 57 2.61 7.76 -1.04
CA ALA A 57 2.34 9.01 -1.74
C ALA A 57 0.85 9.38 -1.69
N ALA A 58 -0.04 8.43 -2.00
CA ALA A 58 -1.48 8.65 -1.96
C ALA A 58 -2.00 8.93 -0.55
N GLN A 59 -1.50 8.21 0.46
CA GLN A 59 -1.86 8.45 1.86
C GLN A 59 -1.43 9.83 2.32
N LYS A 60 -0.21 10.26 1.97
CA LYS A 60 0.28 11.60 2.29
C LYS A 60 -0.65 12.69 1.74
N LEU A 61 -1.08 12.56 0.48
CA LEU A 61 -2.06 13.48 -0.12
C LEU A 61 -3.43 13.39 0.56
N SER A 62 -3.90 12.18 0.88
CA SER A 62 -5.20 11.98 1.52
C SER A 62 -5.31 12.60 2.93
N LEU A 63 -4.19 12.73 3.63
CA LEU A 63 -4.13 13.26 4.99
C LEU A 63 -3.92 14.78 5.03
N MET A 64 -3.54 15.40 3.90
CA MET A 64 -3.37 16.85 3.84
C MET A 64 -4.72 17.55 4.00
N PRO A 65 -4.80 18.68 4.71
CA PRO A 65 -6.02 19.49 4.71
C PRO A 65 -6.33 20.01 3.31
N LEU A 66 -7.61 20.26 3.04
CA LEU A 66 -8.02 20.83 1.75
C LEU A 66 -7.51 22.28 1.68
N PRO A 67 -6.81 22.69 0.61
CA PRO A 67 -6.32 24.06 0.48
C PRO A 67 -7.45 25.09 0.42
N GLU A 68 -7.24 26.25 1.04
CA GLU A 68 -8.23 27.33 0.99
C GLU A 68 -8.45 27.84 -0.44
N GLY A 69 -9.72 28.11 -0.78
CA GLY A 69 -10.13 28.59 -2.09
C GLY A 69 -10.45 27.47 -3.09
N TYR A 70 -11.35 27.77 -4.01
CA TYR A 70 -11.90 26.80 -4.97
C TYR A 70 -10.84 26.24 -5.92
N LEU A 71 -10.00 27.09 -6.53
CA LEU A 71 -8.98 26.63 -7.48
C LEU A 71 -7.90 25.75 -6.80
N PRO A 72 -7.28 26.14 -5.67
CA PRO A 72 -6.35 25.28 -4.95
C PRO A 72 -6.96 23.94 -4.49
N SER A 73 -8.21 23.96 -4.01
CA SER A 73 -8.97 22.77 -3.66
C SER A 73 -9.15 21.82 -4.85
N ARG A 74 -9.46 22.36 -6.04
CA ARG A 74 -9.58 21.55 -7.28
C ARG A 74 -8.27 20.95 -7.73
N VAL A 75 -7.17 21.69 -7.65
CA VAL A 75 -5.84 21.15 -7.96
C VAL A 75 -5.49 20.00 -7.01
N HIS A 76 -5.77 20.16 -5.71
CA HIS A 76 -5.59 19.09 -4.73
C HIS A 76 -6.45 17.86 -5.06
N LEU A 77 -7.71 18.05 -5.44
CA LEU A 77 -8.60 16.97 -5.85
C LEU A 77 -8.05 16.20 -7.05
N VAL A 78 -7.56 16.90 -8.08
CA VAL A 78 -6.94 16.27 -9.27
C VAL A 78 -5.69 15.47 -8.89
N GLN A 79 -4.80 16.03 -8.08
CA GLN A 79 -3.61 15.32 -7.59
C GLN A 79 -3.97 14.07 -6.78
N LEU A 80 -5.00 14.15 -5.95
CA LEU A 80 -5.50 13.01 -5.18
C LEU A 80 -6.12 11.94 -6.10
N ALA A 81 -6.85 12.34 -7.15
CA ALA A 81 -7.41 11.44 -8.14
C ALA A 81 -6.31 10.72 -8.95
N GLU A 82 -5.27 11.43 -9.38
CA GLU A 82 -4.11 10.84 -10.06
C GLU A 82 -3.38 9.82 -9.17
N ALA A 83 -3.17 10.15 -7.89
CA ALA A 83 -2.57 9.24 -6.93
C ALA A 83 -3.44 7.99 -6.71
N THR A 84 -4.76 8.16 -6.67
CA THR A 84 -5.73 7.05 -6.56
C THR A 84 -5.73 6.18 -7.81
N ALA A 85 -5.59 6.77 -9.01
CA ALA A 85 -5.45 6.03 -10.26
C ALA A 85 -4.19 5.14 -10.27
N CYS A 86 -3.07 5.67 -9.76
CA CYS A 86 -1.85 4.90 -9.56
C CYS A 86 -2.05 3.74 -8.59
N LEU A 87 -2.80 3.94 -7.49
CA LEU A 87 -3.16 2.84 -6.58
C LEU A 87 -4.01 1.78 -7.24
N VAL A 88 -5.04 2.17 -7.99
CA VAL A 88 -5.89 1.24 -8.75
C VAL A 88 -5.04 0.38 -9.68
N ARG A 89 -4.07 0.98 -10.40
CA ARG A 89 -3.13 0.24 -11.24
C ARG A 89 -2.26 -0.71 -10.43
N ALA A 90 -1.73 -0.28 -9.29
CA ALA A 90 -0.94 -1.12 -8.39
C ALA A 90 -1.73 -2.34 -7.89
N VAL A 91 -2.98 -2.14 -7.47
CA VAL A 91 -3.90 -3.21 -7.02
C VAL A 91 -4.26 -4.17 -8.15
N ARG A 92 -4.48 -3.66 -9.36
CA ARG A 92 -4.72 -4.52 -10.54
C ARG A 92 -3.48 -5.34 -10.89
N ASN A 93 -2.30 -4.73 -10.81
CA ASN A 93 -1.03 -5.38 -11.13
C ASN A 93 -0.62 -6.42 -10.07
N SER A 94 -0.89 -6.17 -8.79
CA SER A 94 -0.67 -7.16 -7.73
C SER A 94 -1.59 -8.37 -7.87
N GLY A 95 -2.74 -8.22 -8.52
CA GLY A 95 -3.65 -9.31 -8.89
C GLY A 95 -3.25 -10.10 -10.15
N THR A 96 -2.50 -9.51 -11.09
CA THR A 96 -2.06 -10.16 -12.35
C THR A 96 -0.64 -10.70 -12.29
N VAL A 97 0.21 -10.14 -11.42
CA VAL A 97 1.55 -10.63 -11.17
C VAL A 97 1.45 -11.78 -10.17
N ARG A 98 1.58 -13.01 -10.67
CA ARG A 98 2.01 -14.19 -9.89
C ARG A 98 3.09 -13.70 -8.93
N PRO A 99 2.94 -13.90 -7.59
CA PRO A 99 3.64 -13.10 -6.59
C PRO A 99 5.11 -13.03 -6.94
N ALA A 100 5.57 -11.85 -7.35
CA ALA A 100 6.98 -11.58 -7.56
C ALA A 100 7.63 -11.69 -6.19
N ARG A 101 8.04 -12.93 -5.90
CA ARG A 101 8.99 -13.38 -4.89
C ARG A 101 8.94 -12.51 -3.64
N LYS A 102 8.14 -12.95 -2.66
CA LYS A 102 8.29 -12.58 -1.24
C LYS A 102 9.78 -12.50 -0.95
N ARG A 103 10.34 -11.30 -0.83
CA ARG A 103 11.54 -11.13 -0.01
C ARG A 103 11.05 -11.47 1.39
N PRO A 104 11.55 -12.52 2.05
CA PRO A 104 11.09 -12.84 3.37
C PRO A 104 11.55 -11.70 4.29
N LEU A 105 10.63 -10.79 4.64
CA LEU A 105 10.75 -10.11 5.91
C LEU A 105 10.62 -11.21 6.95
N LEU A 106 11.74 -11.59 7.55
CA LEU A 106 11.79 -12.56 8.62
C LEU A 106 10.77 -12.18 9.70
N PRO A 107 9.95 -13.12 10.21
CA PRO A 107 9.34 -12.97 11.51
C PRO A 107 10.46 -13.05 12.55
N ARG A 108 10.69 -11.94 13.26
CA ARG A 108 11.75 -11.72 14.28
C ARG A 108 11.67 -12.64 15.51
N ARG A 109 10.91 -13.74 15.48
CA ARG A 109 10.70 -14.67 16.61
C ARG A 109 11.23 -16.09 16.36
N ASP A 110 11.32 -16.57 15.12
CA ASP A 110 11.82 -17.92 14.84
C ASP A 110 13.36 -18.01 14.75
N VAL A 111 14.06 -16.87 14.66
CA VAL A 111 15.52 -16.82 14.71
C VAL A 111 16.04 -17.27 16.07
N VAL A 112 15.33 -16.98 17.17
CA VAL A 112 15.76 -17.37 18.52
C VAL A 112 15.78 -18.90 18.66
N ARG A 113 14.76 -19.60 18.12
CA ARG A 113 14.72 -21.06 18.14
C ARG A 113 15.76 -21.69 17.23
N LEU A 114 16.03 -21.08 16.08
CA LEU A 114 17.06 -21.57 15.14
C LEU A 114 18.48 -21.41 15.70
N ILE A 115 18.77 -20.30 16.39
CA ILE A 115 20.06 -20.08 17.05
C ILE A 115 20.26 -21.09 18.19
N VAL A 116 19.23 -21.35 19.00
CA VAL A 116 19.31 -22.34 20.10
C VAL A 116 19.57 -23.75 19.55
N PHE A 117 18.91 -24.13 18.44
CA PHE A 117 19.10 -25.44 17.84
C PHE A 117 20.48 -25.60 17.20
N ALA A 118 20.97 -24.57 16.49
CA ALA A 118 22.31 -24.57 15.92
C ALA A 118 23.40 -24.62 17.01
N GLY A 119 23.22 -23.89 18.10
CA GLY A 119 24.12 -23.94 19.25
C GLY A 119 24.22 -25.33 19.87
N ALA A 120 23.08 -26.00 20.11
CA ALA A 120 23.05 -27.36 20.64
C ALA A 120 23.75 -28.37 19.71
N LEU A 121 23.55 -28.25 18.39
CA LEU A 121 24.18 -29.13 17.42
C LEU A 121 25.70 -28.96 17.40
N ILE A 122 26.19 -27.71 17.48
CA ILE A 122 27.62 -27.40 17.56
C ILE A 122 28.22 -27.98 18.85
N SER A 123 27.53 -27.86 19.99
CA SER A 123 27.99 -28.45 21.26
C SER A 123 28.10 -29.97 21.19
N ILE A 124 27.21 -30.67 20.46
CA ILE A 124 27.28 -32.13 20.27
C ILE A 124 28.47 -32.51 19.37
N VAL A 125 28.72 -31.76 18.30
CA VAL A 125 29.85 -32.01 17.37
C VAL A 125 31.20 -31.71 18.05
N LEU A 126 31.27 -30.67 18.88
CA LEU A 126 32.49 -30.37 19.65
C LEU A 126 32.73 -31.36 20.78
N GLY A 127 31.66 -31.79 21.48
CA GLY A 127 31.74 -32.80 22.54
C GLY A 127 32.10 -34.20 22.03
N SER A 128 31.79 -34.51 20.77
CA SER A 128 32.20 -35.77 20.11
C SER A 128 33.62 -35.72 19.53
N SER A 129 34.26 -34.55 19.49
CA SER A 129 35.63 -34.38 19.00
C SER A 129 36.70 -34.45 20.09
N LEU A 130 36.35 -34.80 21.33
CA LEU A 130 37.32 -35.33 22.28
C LEU A 130 37.47 -36.82 21.99
N PRO A 131 38.57 -37.24 21.34
CA PRO A 131 38.85 -38.66 21.23
C PRO A 131 39.00 -39.18 22.64
N ARG A 132 38.17 -40.16 22.99
CA ARG A 132 38.56 -41.12 24.01
C ARG A 132 39.80 -41.82 23.47
N LEU A 133 40.98 -41.31 23.80
CA LEU A 133 42.18 -42.12 23.81
C LEU A 133 42.23 -42.87 25.16
N PRO A 134 42.71 -44.12 25.14
CA PRO A 134 42.49 -45.16 26.14
C PRO A 134 43.06 -44.85 27.53
#